data_AF-A0A2V3HNT5-F1
#
_entry.id   AF-A0A2V3HNT5-F1
#
_cell.length_a   1.000
_cell.length_b   1.000
_cell.length_c   1.000
_cell.angle_alpha   90.00
_cell.angle_beta   90.00
_cell.angle_gamma   90.00
#
_symmetry.space_group_name_H-M   'P 1'
#
loop_
_entity.id
_entity.type
_entity.pdbx_description
1 polymer ?
#
loop_
_entity_poly.entity_id
_entity_poly.type
_entity_poly.pdbx_seq_one_letter_code
_entity_poly.pdbx_strand_id
1 'polypeptide(L)'
;MHVGARVNGRALISLWLALLLTVPLAGSLGTTTDELSSHTSGPEYQLLSEWDLTYVPTQVAMPAFDTHPWWEVTALDLNRNRIHDSLENASGPVNVGLSYDHQPTTSDVRAVKELGHSVNLEVPEVDGLLLGAVDANDVWALADLDGVVMVERYGSLVFYGDVQTPAVKSRNSTVYPVGAWDLGVSGDGVNIALTDTGVDDEHPAHVGKFVAGYDAVCYLHSDPMCVFAGGRQDDGSFNPDDGNQHGTACMGMASASGLLADGTQTNFTGSAPSARLIDVRIGSDVGAGPFENYLLEQQFYESAMNGVQWIIDNADTPWSGEEEQWHGIDIISLSWGITSHEAGGSDGSDMHSRILDAAVEAGVTPSVAAGNDGPDNDGLSGMGSSSLSVTVGATDDHNTIDRGDDTIAGYSSRGPRRDNGDGNPYDELKPEISAPGTNIIQAEGCVSSGFCNNMFEDASENGYSGRSRQRNLVCHTGCDGRHRPGHRGESGSRPSADQGGAQTDC
;
A
#
# COMPACT_ATOMS: atom_id res chain seq x y z
N MET A 1 -73.80 24.52 22.03
CA MET A 1 -73.84 24.61 20.56
C MET A 1 -72.48 25.14 20.11
N HIS A 2 -71.79 24.37 19.27
CA HIS A 2 -70.49 24.63 18.61
C HIS A 2 -69.31 25.19 19.42
N VAL A 3 -68.33 24.31 19.69
CA VAL A 3 -66.91 24.69 19.72
C VAL A 3 -66.22 23.81 18.68
N GLY A 4 -65.91 24.41 17.52
CA GLY A 4 -65.15 23.76 16.46
C GLY A 4 -63.67 23.70 16.83
N ALA A 5 -63.15 22.49 17.00
CA ALA A 5 -61.72 22.28 17.12
C ALA A 5 -61.08 22.46 15.73
N ARG A 6 -60.27 23.51 15.56
CA ARG A 6 -59.39 23.66 14.41
C ARG A 6 -58.33 22.56 14.47
N VAL A 7 -58.39 21.64 13.52
CA VAL A 7 -57.33 20.64 13.32
C VAL A 7 -56.08 21.38 12.83
N ASN A 8 -54.99 21.24 13.58
CA ASN A 8 -53.70 21.87 13.29
C ASN A 8 -53.12 21.25 12.02
N GLY A 9 -52.89 22.03 10.97
CA GLY A 9 -52.44 21.53 9.65
C GLY A 9 -51.13 20.73 9.72
N ARG A 10 -50.28 20.99 10.72
CA ARG A 10 -49.06 20.20 10.98
C ARG A 10 -49.36 18.78 11.43
N ALA A 11 -50.44 18.55 12.18
CA ALA A 11 -50.84 17.20 12.61
C ALA A 11 -51.36 16.36 11.44
N LEU A 12 -52.05 16.99 10.48
CA LEU A 12 -52.47 16.32 9.24
C LEU A 12 -51.28 15.95 8.35
N ILE A 13 -50.28 16.83 8.24
CA ILE A 13 -49.05 16.56 7.47
C ILE A 13 -48.22 15.44 8.13
N SER A 14 -48.10 15.43 9.47
CA SER A 14 -47.43 14.34 10.19
C SER A 14 -48.15 13.00 10.03
N LEU A 15 -49.49 13.00 9.98
CA LEU A 15 -50.27 11.79 9.71
C LEU A 15 -50.06 11.28 8.29
N TRP A 16 -49.97 12.18 7.31
CA TRP A 16 -49.68 11.83 5.92
C TRP A 16 -48.25 11.33 5.71
N LEU A 17 -47.25 11.93 6.37
CA LEU A 17 -45.85 11.48 6.33
C LEU A 17 -45.69 10.11 7.02
N ALA A 18 -46.35 9.90 8.16
CA ALA A 18 -46.38 8.59 8.82
C ALA A 18 -47.07 7.53 7.95
N LEU A 19 -48.12 7.89 7.21
CA LEU A 19 -48.78 6.98 6.27
C LEU A 19 -47.87 6.67 5.05
N LEU A 20 -47.14 7.65 4.54
CA LEU A 20 -46.19 7.48 3.42
C LEU A 20 -44.98 6.61 3.80
N LEU A 21 -44.52 6.71 5.05
CA LEU A 21 -43.46 5.87 5.62
C LEU A 21 -43.91 4.44 5.93
N THR A 22 -45.22 4.17 6.01
CA THR A 22 -45.75 2.80 6.23
C THR A 22 -46.18 2.09 4.95
N VAL A 23 -46.29 2.78 3.80
CA VAL A 23 -46.56 2.13 2.50
C VAL A 23 -45.50 1.08 2.09
N PRO A 24 -44.19 1.23 2.37
CA PRO A 24 -43.21 0.19 2.06
C PRO A 24 -43.37 -1.08 2.93
N LEU A 25 -44.05 -0.97 4.08
CA LEU A 25 -44.34 -2.10 4.98
C LEU A 25 -45.57 -2.90 4.54
N ALA A 26 -46.34 -2.42 3.55
CA ALA A 26 -47.47 -3.16 2.98
C ALA A 26 -47.04 -4.18 1.90
N GLY A 27 -45.74 -4.23 1.55
CA GLY A 27 -45.17 -5.25 0.66
C GLY A 27 -44.91 -6.61 1.33
N SER A 28 -45.14 -6.76 2.64
CA SER A 28 -44.85 -8.00 3.39
C SER A 28 -46.09 -8.70 3.99
N LEU A 29 -47.29 -8.32 3.57
CA LEU A 29 -48.53 -9.05 3.92
C LEU A 29 -49.10 -9.75 2.68
N GLY A 30 -48.36 -10.76 2.21
CA GLY A 30 -48.90 -11.82 1.36
C GLY A 30 -49.81 -12.72 2.19
N THR A 31 -51.02 -12.94 1.68
CA THR A 31 -52.09 -13.71 2.31
C THR A 31 -51.66 -15.15 2.56
N THR A 32 -51.92 -15.67 3.77
CA THR A 32 -51.87 -17.11 4.04
C THR A 32 -52.99 -17.81 3.28
N THR A 33 -52.73 -18.20 2.03
CA THR A 33 -53.56 -19.17 1.31
C THR A 33 -52.99 -20.57 1.55
N ASP A 34 -53.63 -21.28 2.47
CA ASP A 34 -53.89 -22.73 2.53
C ASP A 34 -52.84 -23.80 2.14
N GLU A 35 -51.57 -23.47 1.91
CA GLU A 35 -50.51 -24.49 1.65
C GLU A 35 -49.49 -24.64 2.78
N LEU A 36 -49.82 -24.20 4.01
CA LEU A 36 -48.99 -24.47 5.19
C LEU A 36 -49.24 -25.87 5.75
N SER A 37 -49.18 -26.89 4.90
CA SER A 37 -49.32 -28.29 5.31
C SER A 37 -48.41 -29.25 4.55
N SER A 38 -47.16 -28.86 4.25
CA SER A 38 -46.10 -29.85 3.99
C SER A 38 -44.68 -29.27 4.12
N HIS A 39 -44.27 -28.82 5.30
CA HIS A 39 -42.85 -28.60 5.58
C HIS A 39 -42.36 -29.57 6.64
N THR A 40 -41.70 -30.62 6.18
CA THR A 40 -41.03 -31.64 6.98
C THR A 40 -39.65 -31.16 7.41
N SER A 41 -39.49 -30.97 8.72
CA SER A 41 -38.28 -31.13 9.54
C SER A 41 -36.95 -30.56 9.00
N GLY A 42 -36.64 -29.31 9.40
CA GLY A 42 -35.30 -28.70 9.36
C GLY A 42 -35.16 -27.65 10.48
N PRO A 43 -33.92 -27.24 10.86
CA PRO A 43 -33.70 -26.32 11.99
C PRO A 43 -34.26 -24.90 11.73
N GLU A 44 -34.75 -24.27 12.80
CA GLU A 44 -35.66 -23.10 12.86
C GLU A 44 -35.19 -21.75 12.26
N TYR A 45 -34.05 -21.68 11.56
CA TYR A 45 -33.46 -20.41 11.11
C TYR A 45 -33.26 -20.29 9.59
N GLN A 46 -33.82 -21.20 8.79
CA GLN A 46 -33.73 -21.10 7.34
C GLN A 46 -35.10 -21.31 6.68
N LEU A 47 -35.65 -20.23 6.12
CA LEU A 47 -36.85 -20.29 5.29
C LEU A 47 -36.46 -20.80 3.91
N LEU A 48 -36.94 -21.99 3.56
CA LEU A 48 -36.77 -22.59 2.23
C LEU A 48 -38.05 -22.35 1.41
N SER A 49 -37.92 -21.75 0.24
CA SER A 49 -38.99 -21.57 -0.74
C SER A 49 -39.39 -22.92 -1.38
N GLU A 50 -40.56 -22.99 -2.02
CA GLU A 50 -41.05 -24.20 -2.72
C GLU A 50 -40.07 -24.72 -3.81
N TRP A 51 -39.16 -23.86 -4.27
CA TRP A 51 -38.15 -24.17 -5.28
C TRP A 51 -36.74 -24.36 -4.71
N ASP A 52 -36.58 -24.24 -3.38
CA ASP A 52 -35.29 -24.40 -2.73
C ASP A 52 -35.00 -25.89 -2.51
N LEU A 53 -33.79 -26.29 -2.88
CA LEU A 53 -33.34 -27.66 -2.72
C LEU A 53 -32.85 -27.88 -1.27
N THR A 54 -33.49 -28.81 -0.55
CA THR A 54 -33.10 -29.22 0.81
C THR A 54 -31.86 -30.12 0.85
N TYR A 55 -31.35 -30.49 -0.32
CA TYR A 55 -30.13 -31.26 -0.49
C TYR A 55 -29.13 -30.42 -1.28
N VAL A 56 -27.84 -30.56 -0.93
CA VAL A 56 -26.75 -29.98 -1.73
C VAL A 56 -26.92 -30.51 -3.16
N PRO A 57 -27.11 -29.63 -4.18
CA PRO A 57 -27.19 -30.07 -5.56
C PRO A 57 -26.00 -30.96 -5.87
N THR A 58 -26.24 -32.10 -6.51
CA THR A 58 -25.13 -32.97 -6.95
C THR A 58 -24.22 -32.11 -7.81
N GLN A 59 -23.03 -31.77 -7.29
CA GLN A 59 -22.03 -31.06 -8.07
C GLN A 59 -21.63 -31.99 -9.20
N VAL A 60 -22.15 -31.73 -10.39
CA VAL A 60 -21.60 -32.31 -11.60
C VAL A 60 -20.30 -31.56 -11.82
N ALA A 61 -19.17 -32.27 -11.84
CA ALA A 61 -17.91 -31.69 -12.28
C ALA A 61 -18.18 -30.93 -13.57
N MET A 62 -17.78 -29.65 -13.63
CA MET A 62 -17.99 -28.83 -14.81
C MET A 62 -17.23 -29.51 -15.95
N PRO A 63 -17.89 -30.11 -16.97
CA PRO A 63 -17.21 -31.01 -17.90
C PRO A 63 -16.25 -30.32 -18.86
N ALA A 64 -16.11 -28.99 -18.76
CA ALA A 64 -15.67 -28.12 -19.85
C ALA A 64 -14.38 -27.34 -19.56
N PHE A 65 -13.76 -27.45 -18.38
CA PHE A 65 -12.45 -26.82 -18.15
C PHE A 65 -11.26 -27.72 -18.48
N ASP A 66 -11.49 -28.98 -18.87
CA ASP A 66 -10.46 -30.01 -18.68
C ASP A 66 -10.32 -30.98 -19.87
N THR A 67 -10.18 -30.46 -21.08
CA THR A 67 -9.82 -31.33 -22.22
C THR A 67 -8.73 -30.78 -23.13
N HIS A 68 -8.42 -29.49 -23.08
CA HIS A 68 -7.43 -28.87 -23.94
C HIS A 68 -6.35 -28.25 -23.06
N PRO A 69 -5.08 -28.63 -23.25
CA PRO A 69 -3.98 -27.94 -22.59
C PRO A 69 -4.02 -26.43 -22.83
N TRP A 70 -3.65 -25.63 -21.83
CA TRP A 70 -3.77 -24.18 -21.89
C TRP A 70 -2.97 -23.57 -23.07
N TRP A 71 -1.85 -24.19 -23.41
CA TRP A 71 -0.96 -23.76 -24.50
C TRP A 71 -1.59 -23.97 -25.89
N GLU A 72 -2.63 -24.79 -26.03
CA GLU A 72 -3.38 -24.92 -27.29
C GLU A 72 -4.41 -23.80 -27.49
N VAL A 73 -4.74 -23.04 -26.44
CA VAL A 73 -5.81 -22.04 -26.45
C VAL A 73 -5.35 -20.63 -26.07
N THR A 74 -4.12 -20.46 -25.57
CA THR A 74 -3.58 -19.17 -25.12
C THR A 74 -3.68 -18.08 -26.19
N ALA A 75 -3.98 -16.84 -25.79
CA ALA A 75 -4.00 -15.70 -26.71
C ALA A 75 -2.58 -15.15 -27.01
N LEU A 76 -1.55 -15.70 -26.36
CA LEU A 76 -0.16 -15.24 -26.45
C LEU A 76 0.62 -15.87 -27.62
N ASP A 77 0.08 -16.93 -28.21
CA ASP A 77 0.60 -17.66 -29.38
C ASP A 77 -0.58 -17.92 -30.33
N LEU A 78 -0.88 -16.97 -31.21
CA LEU A 78 -2.04 -17.05 -32.11
C LEU A 78 -1.81 -18.04 -33.25
N ASN A 79 -0.57 -18.27 -33.64
CA ASN A 79 -0.21 -19.13 -34.78
C ASN A 79 0.13 -20.58 -34.36
N ARG A 80 0.16 -20.86 -33.06
CA ARG A 80 0.37 -22.17 -32.42
C ARG A 80 1.77 -22.73 -32.69
N ASN A 81 2.79 -21.88 -32.73
CA ASN A 81 4.17 -22.27 -32.96
C ASN A 81 4.99 -22.47 -31.68
N ARG A 82 4.35 -22.40 -30.49
CA ARG A 82 4.98 -22.51 -29.15
C ARG A 82 5.88 -21.33 -28.79
N ILE A 83 5.79 -20.23 -29.51
CA ILE A 83 6.55 -19.02 -29.22
C ILE A 83 5.54 -17.93 -28.92
N HIS A 84 5.78 -17.17 -27.86
CA HIS A 84 4.97 -15.98 -27.63
C HIS A 84 5.10 -15.06 -28.86
N ASP A 85 3.97 -14.69 -29.50
CA ASP A 85 3.93 -13.91 -30.76
C ASP A 85 4.80 -12.63 -30.72
N SER A 86 5.03 -12.06 -29.54
CA SER A 86 5.85 -10.85 -29.35
C SER A 86 7.36 -11.08 -29.49
N LEU A 87 7.82 -12.33 -29.45
CA LEU A 87 9.22 -12.73 -29.59
C LEU A 87 9.61 -12.98 -31.05
N GLU A 88 8.68 -13.36 -31.91
CA GLU A 88 8.98 -13.75 -33.31
C GLU A 88 9.60 -12.63 -34.14
N ASN A 89 9.22 -11.38 -33.86
CA ASN A 89 9.73 -10.19 -34.52
C ASN A 89 10.71 -9.40 -33.64
N ALA A 90 11.09 -9.94 -32.48
CA ALA A 90 12.05 -9.29 -31.60
C ALA A 90 13.47 -9.39 -32.16
N SER A 91 14.33 -8.46 -31.76
CA SER A 91 15.74 -8.43 -32.17
C SER A 91 16.62 -8.09 -30.97
N GLY A 92 17.80 -8.70 -30.89
CA GLY A 92 18.71 -8.50 -29.76
C GLY A 92 18.29 -9.29 -28.52
N PRO A 93 18.80 -8.93 -27.33
CA PRO A 93 18.53 -9.67 -26.11
C PRO A 93 17.06 -9.53 -25.67
N VAL A 94 16.42 -10.66 -25.35
CA VAL A 94 15.06 -10.76 -24.83
C VAL A 94 15.05 -11.63 -23.58
N ASN A 95 14.23 -11.27 -22.58
CA ASN A 95 14.07 -12.08 -21.38
C ASN A 95 12.97 -13.11 -21.58
N VAL A 96 13.30 -14.40 -21.42
CA VAL A 96 12.38 -15.50 -21.72
C VAL A 96 12.32 -16.56 -20.62
N GLY A 97 11.14 -17.17 -20.50
CA GLY A 97 10.92 -18.40 -19.75
C GLY A 97 10.45 -19.52 -20.68
N LEU A 98 10.69 -20.76 -20.29
CA LEU A 98 10.19 -21.95 -20.99
C LEU A 98 9.13 -22.61 -20.12
N SER A 99 7.96 -22.84 -20.69
CA SER A 99 6.92 -23.65 -20.06
C SER A 99 6.91 -25.03 -20.71
N TYR A 100 6.81 -26.08 -19.90
CA TYR A 100 6.85 -27.48 -20.32
C TYR A 100 5.47 -28.15 -20.17
N ASP A 101 5.24 -29.24 -20.90
CA ASP A 101 4.07 -30.12 -20.72
C ASP A 101 4.19 -31.04 -19.48
N HIS A 102 5.31 -30.94 -18.76
CA HIS A 102 5.63 -31.70 -17.58
C HIS A 102 6.57 -30.90 -16.67
N GLN A 103 6.60 -31.22 -15.38
CA GLN A 103 7.54 -30.61 -14.44
C GLN A 103 8.99 -30.79 -14.94
N PRO A 104 9.75 -29.69 -15.15
CA PRO A 104 11.10 -29.76 -15.72
C PRO A 104 12.01 -30.74 -14.99
N THR A 105 12.72 -31.55 -15.76
CA THR A 105 13.65 -32.56 -15.27
C THR A 105 15.10 -32.10 -15.39
N THR A 106 16.01 -32.84 -14.77
CA THR A 106 17.45 -32.61 -14.91
C THR A 106 17.94 -32.75 -16.37
N SER A 107 17.23 -33.50 -17.22
CA SER A 107 17.51 -33.57 -18.66
C SER A 107 17.17 -32.26 -19.37
N ASP A 108 16.05 -31.64 -19.02
CA ASP A 108 15.58 -30.41 -19.65
C ASP A 108 16.50 -29.25 -19.31
N VAL A 109 16.85 -29.12 -18.02
CA VAL A 109 17.86 -28.16 -17.55
C VAL A 109 19.21 -28.38 -18.25
N ARG A 110 19.59 -29.63 -18.55
CA ARG A 110 20.82 -29.92 -19.30
C ARG A 110 20.69 -29.49 -20.76
N ALA A 111 19.57 -29.76 -21.41
CA ALA A 111 19.35 -29.40 -22.81
C ALA A 111 19.40 -27.88 -23.03
N VAL A 112 18.81 -27.10 -22.12
CA VAL A 112 18.93 -25.63 -22.12
C VAL A 112 20.40 -25.19 -21.98
N LYS A 113 21.17 -25.82 -21.09
CA LYS A 113 22.61 -25.54 -20.91
C LYS A 113 23.45 -25.94 -22.11
N GLU A 114 23.10 -27.02 -22.81
CA GLU A 114 23.77 -27.47 -24.02
C GLU A 114 23.55 -26.52 -25.21
N LEU A 115 22.42 -25.79 -25.23
CA LEU A 115 22.19 -24.66 -26.13
C LEU A 115 22.95 -23.39 -25.73
N GLY A 116 23.65 -23.39 -24.59
CA GLY A 116 24.47 -22.26 -24.14
C GLY A 116 23.75 -21.27 -23.23
N HIS A 117 22.55 -21.59 -22.73
CA HIS A 117 21.78 -20.74 -21.83
C HIS A 117 21.85 -21.20 -20.38
N SER A 118 21.70 -20.27 -19.43
CA SER A 118 21.55 -20.58 -18.01
C SER A 118 20.08 -20.68 -17.63
N VAL A 119 19.79 -21.52 -16.63
CA VAL A 119 18.49 -21.54 -15.93
C VAL A 119 18.69 -20.77 -14.63
N ASN A 120 17.95 -19.67 -14.47
CA ASN A 120 18.04 -18.78 -13.32
C ASN A 120 17.09 -19.23 -12.19
N LEU A 121 15.90 -19.71 -12.55
CA LEU A 121 14.90 -20.19 -11.60
C LEU A 121 14.06 -21.31 -12.21
N GLU A 122 13.81 -22.37 -11.44
CA GLU A 122 12.81 -23.39 -11.74
C GLU A 122 11.51 -23.00 -11.05
N VAL A 123 10.37 -23.12 -11.74
CA VAL A 123 9.04 -22.75 -11.22
C VAL A 123 8.13 -23.99 -11.31
N PRO A 124 8.22 -24.92 -10.34
CA PRO A 124 7.53 -26.22 -10.39
C PRO A 124 6.01 -26.12 -10.51
N GLU A 125 5.41 -25.08 -9.94
CA GLU A 125 3.96 -24.89 -9.90
C GLU A 125 3.34 -24.59 -11.27
N VAL A 126 4.15 -24.18 -12.25
CA VAL A 126 3.72 -23.90 -13.64
C VAL A 126 4.57 -24.65 -14.66
N ASP A 127 5.30 -25.68 -14.23
CA ASP A 127 6.18 -26.49 -15.09
C ASP A 127 7.17 -25.62 -15.91
N GLY A 128 7.74 -24.60 -15.27
CA GLY A 128 8.50 -23.54 -15.96
C GLY A 128 9.99 -23.46 -15.61
N LEU A 129 10.81 -23.00 -16.56
CA LEU A 129 12.21 -22.61 -16.40
C LEU A 129 12.43 -21.16 -16.82
N LEU A 130 12.93 -20.32 -15.93
CA LEU A 130 13.24 -18.92 -16.20
C LEU A 130 14.70 -18.77 -16.63
N LEU A 131 14.97 -18.29 -17.85
CA LEU A 131 16.33 -18.21 -18.41
C LEU A 131 16.96 -16.81 -18.27
N GLY A 132 16.13 -15.77 -18.15
CA GLY A 132 16.59 -14.39 -18.26
C GLY A 132 16.92 -14.05 -19.72
N ALA A 133 17.98 -13.28 -19.94
CA ALA A 133 18.30 -12.74 -21.26
C ALA A 133 18.89 -13.79 -22.21
N VAL A 134 18.25 -13.99 -23.36
CA VAL A 134 18.71 -14.79 -24.50
C VAL A 134 18.70 -13.95 -25.78
N ASP A 135 19.43 -14.33 -26.82
CA ASP A 135 19.29 -13.67 -28.12
C ASP A 135 17.93 -14.03 -28.73
N ALA A 136 17.22 -13.06 -29.31
CA ALA A 136 15.93 -13.30 -29.94
C ALA A 136 15.99 -14.34 -31.08
N ASN A 137 17.15 -14.57 -31.68
CA ASN A 137 17.32 -15.63 -32.68
C ASN A 137 17.28 -17.05 -32.07
N ASP A 138 17.60 -17.18 -30.78
CA ASP A 138 17.66 -18.48 -30.10
C ASP A 138 16.28 -19.00 -29.66
N VAL A 139 15.24 -18.14 -29.67
CA VAL A 139 13.88 -18.52 -29.25
C VAL A 139 13.30 -19.69 -30.06
N TRP A 140 13.68 -19.82 -31.33
CA TRP A 140 13.27 -20.93 -32.19
C TRP A 140 13.91 -22.24 -31.76
N ALA A 141 15.20 -22.22 -31.43
CA ALA A 141 15.91 -23.40 -30.95
C ALA A 141 15.43 -23.83 -29.56
N LEU A 142 15.05 -22.85 -28.72
CA LEU A 142 14.46 -23.09 -27.41
C LEU A 142 13.05 -23.71 -27.50
N ALA A 143 12.23 -23.28 -28.46
CA ALA A 143 10.90 -23.85 -28.71
C ALA A 143 10.92 -25.30 -29.23
N ASP A 144 12.02 -25.70 -29.86
CA ASP A 144 12.25 -27.05 -30.40
C ASP A 144 12.75 -28.05 -29.34
N LEU A 145 13.04 -27.60 -28.12
CA LEU A 145 13.41 -28.50 -27.02
C LEU A 145 12.25 -29.45 -26.68
N ASP A 146 12.59 -30.68 -26.31
CA ASP A 146 11.59 -31.71 -25.97
C ASP A 146 10.75 -31.27 -24.77
N GLY A 147 9.44 -31.46 -24.86
CA GLY A 147 8.48 -31.06 -23.84
C GLY A 147 8.21 -29.55 -23.69
N VAL A 148 8.93 -28.66 -24.39
CA VAL A 148 8.61 -27.22 -24.36
C VAL A 148 7.29 -26.98 -25.09
N VAL A 149 6.33 -26.41 -24.37
CA VAL A 149 5.01 -26.03 -24.91
C VAL A 149 4.91 -24.56 -25.23
N MET A 150 5.72 -23.72 -24.58
CA MET A 150 5.76 -22.29 -24.87
C MET A 150 7.09 -21.65 -24.45
N VAL A 151 7.69 -20.86 -25.35
CA VAL A 151 8.71 -19.86 -25.03
C VAL A 151 7.99 -18.56 -24.70
N GLU A 152 7.95 -18.23 -23.41
CA GLU A 152 7.25 -17.08 -22.88
C GLU A 152 8.17 -15.87 -22.80
N ARG A 153 7.65 -14.69 -23.14
CA ARG A 153 8.34 -13.43 -22.85
C ARG A 153 8.09 -13.04 -21.41
N TYR A 154 9.12 -12.61 -20.70
CA TYR A 154 8.91 -11.98 -19.40
C TYR A 154 8.00 -10.77 -19.55
N GLY A 155 7.06 -10.60 -18.62
CA GLY A 155 6.37 -9.33 -18.47
C GLY A 155 7.39 -8.21 -18.22
N SER A 156 7.31 -7.12 -18.97
CA SER A 156 8.06 -5.91 -18.64
C SER A 156 7.34 -5.19 -17.50
N LEU A 157 8.02 -5.02 -16.37
CA LEU A 157 7.62 -4.02 -15.39
C LEU A 157 7.96 -2.65 -15.98
N VAL A 158 6.97 -1.97 -16.54
CA VAL A 158 7.12 -0.56 -16.92
C VAL A 158 6.67 0.26 -15.72
N PHE A 159 7.64 0.89 -15.09
CA PHE A 159 7.45 1.79 -13.97
C PHE A 159 7.26 3.21 -14.50
N TYR A 160 6.15 3.86 -14.14
CA TYR A 160 5.81 5.20 -14.63
C TYR A 160 5.74 6.21 -13.49
N GLY A 161 6.91 6.76 -13.16
CA GLY A 161 7.11 7.71 -12.06
C GLY A 161 7.24 9.15 -12.50
N ASP A 162 7.15 9.36 -13.80
CA ASP A 162 7.30 10.63 -14.47
C ASP A 162 5.98 11.41 -14.50
N VAL A 163 4.91 10.86 -13.92
CA VAL A 163 3.56 11.45 -13.97
C VAL A 163 3.26 12.32 -12.76
N GLN A 164 3.50 11.89 -11.51
CA GLN A 164 2.97 12.62 -10.35
C GLN A 164 3.44 14.08 -10.28
N THR A 165 4.73 14.33 -10.46
CA THR A 165 5.36 15.65 -10.29
C THR A 165 4.86 16.66 -11.33
N PRO A 166 4.78 16.33 -12.63
CA PRO A 166 4.12 17.21 -13.59
C PRO A 166 2.59 17.22 -13.45
N ALA A 167 1.95 16.11 -13.06
CA ALA A 167 0.51 16.06 -12.83
C ALA A 167 0.12 17.09 -11.76
N VAL A 168 0.82 17.15 -10.62
CA VAL A 168 0.58 18.18 -9.57
C VAL A 168 1.06 19.59 -9.96
N LYS A 169 1.68 19.76 -11.13
CA LYS A 169 2.24 21.02 -11.67
C LYS A 169 3.43 21.57 -10.88
N SER A 170 4.18 20.70 -10.19
CA SER A 170 5.46 21.07 -9.60
C SER A 170 6.50 21.31 -10.71
N ARG A 171 6.61 20.34 -11.62
CA ARG A 171 7.44 20.41 -12.83
C ARG A 171 6.57 20.71 -14.06
N ASN A 172 7.12 21.39 -15.06
CA ASN A 172 6.43 21.52 -16.35
C ASN A 172 6.36 20.21 -17.13
N SER A 173 5.44 20.19 -18.08
CA SER A 173 5.26 19.13 -19.06
C SER A 173 4.72 19.72 -20.37
N THR A 174 4.55 18.88 -21.38
CA THR A 174 3.86 19.25 -22.62
C THR A 174 2.39 19.60 -22.40
N VAL A 175 1.75 19.04 -21.36
CA VAL A 175 0.35 19.28 -20.99
C VAL A 175 0.23 20.55 -20.16
N TYR A 176 1.11 20.72 -19.16
CA TYR A 176 1.16 21.88 -18.28
C TYR A 176 2.52 22.59 -18.46
N PRO A 177 2.62 23.57 -19.37
CA PRO A 177 3.92 24.14 -19.79
C PRO A 177 4.58 25.05 -18.74
N VAL A 178 3.88 25.38 -17.65
CA VAL A 178 4.40 26.17 -16.54
C VAL A 178 4.10 25.41 -15.25
N GLY A 179 5.16 24.97 -14.56
CA GLY A 179 5.11 24.40 -13.21
C GLY A 179 5.66 25.36 -12.16
N ALA A 180 5.56 24.98 -10.89
CA ALA A 180 6.10 25.75 -9.75
C ALA A 180 7.60 26.04 -9.89
N TRP A 181 8.38 25.09 -10.43
CA TRP A 181 9.82 25.26 -10.60
C TRP A 181 10.17 26.34 -11.64
N ASP A 182 9.34 26.51 -12.69
CA ASP A 182 9.52 27.60 -13.66
C ASP A 182 9.25 28.98 -13.04
N LEU A 183 8.53 29.01 -11.92
CA LEU A 183 8.27 30.20 -11.12
C LEU A 183 9.35 30.43 -10.04
N GLY A 184 10.39 29.59 -10.00
CA GLY A 184 11.49 29.69 -9.04
C GLY A 184 11.17 29.10 -7.67
N VAL A 185 10.14 28.25 -7.55
CA VAL A 185 9.74 27.62 -6.28
C VAL A 185 9.94 26.11 -6.37
N SER A 186 11.03 25.60 -5.79
CA SER A 186 11.38 24.17 -5.75
C SER A 186 11.60 23.64 -4.32
N GLY A 187 11.27 24.44 -3.30
CA GLY A 187 11.46 24.10 -1.88
C GLY A 187 12.78 24.57 -1.26
N ASP A 188 13.54 25.43 -1.95
CA ASP A 188 14.76 26.01 -1.37
C ASP A 188 14.44 26.83 -0.11
N GLY A 189 15.18 26.59 0.97
CA GLY A 189 14.94 27.18 2.30
C GLY A 189 13.73 26.59 3.04
N VAL A 190 13.25 25.40 2.65
CA VAL A 190 12.14 24.69 3.32
C VAL A 190 12.63 23.35 3.88
N ASN A 191 12.39 23.12 5.16
CA ASN A 191 12.65 21.88 5.87
C ASN A 191 11.35 21.06 6.03
N ILE A 192 11.35 19.84 5.49
CA ILE A 192 10.26 18.89 5.62
C ILE A 192 10.62 17.88 6.71
N ALA A 193 9.87 17.90 7.81
CA ALA A 193 9.88 16.82 8.80
C ALA A 193 9.09 15.63 8.27
N LEU A 194 9.80 14.64 7.76
CA LEU A 194 9.16 13.37 7.45
C LEU A 194 8.94 12.60 8.75
N THR A 195 7.68 12.44 9.12
CA THR A 195 7.30 11.74 10.36
C THR A 195 6.82 10.34 10.01
N ASP A 196 7.73 9.38 9.92
CA ASP A 196 7.45 8.05 9.37
C ASP A 196 8.36 6.96 9.98
N THR A 197 8.85 6.02 9.18
CA THR A 197 9.68 4.86 9.58
C THR A 197 11.18 5.15 9.64
N GLY A 198 11.59 6.36 9.26
CA GLY A 198 12.98 6.77 8.99
C GLY A 198 13.16 7.14 7.52
N VAL A 199 14.33 7.59 7.12
CA VAL A 199 14.71 7.79 5.71
C VAL A 199 16.13 7.30 5.48
N ASP A 200 16.33 6.47 4.46
CA ASP A 200 17.67 6.14 3.99
C ASP A 200 18.21 7.33 3.17
N ASP A 201 18.87 8.27 3.84
CA ASP A 201 19.38 9.50 3.23
C ASP A 201 20.68 9.29 2.44
N GLU A 202 21.29 8.11 2.55
CA GLU A 202 22.34 7.62 1.65
C GLU A 202 21.83 7.33 0.24
N HIS A 203 20.51 7.14 0.06
CA HIS A 203 19.92 6.94 -1.25
C HIS A 203 20.22 8.14 -2.17
N PRO A 204 20.60 7.97 -3.45
CA PRO A 204 20.96 9.07 -4.37
C PRO A 204 19.90 10.18 -4.52
N ALA A 205 18.62 9.84 -4.29
CA ALA A 205 17.51 10.78 -4.20
C ALA A 205 17.66 11.83 -3.09
N HIS A 206 18.30 11.46 -1.99
CA HIS A 206 18.26 12.16 -0.70
C HIS A 206 19.61 12.66 -0.19
N VAL A 207 20.71 12.23 -0.81
CA VAL A 207 22.07 12.67 -0.46
C VAL A 207 22.16 14.19 -0.31
N GLY A 208 22.63 14.62 0.87
CA GLY A 208 22.85 16.03 1.19
C GLY A 208 21.60 16.81 1.59
N LYS A 209 20.47 16.12 1.82
CA LYS A 209 19.23 16.76 2.30
C LYS A 209 19.07 16.76 3.81
N PHE A 210 19.67 15.80 4.51
CA PHE A 210 19.54 15.71 5.96
C PHE A 210 20.08 16.97 6.66
N VAL A 211 19.25 17.53 7.53
CA VAL A 211 19.54 18.72 8.34
C VAL A 211 19.57 18.36 9.82
N ALA A 212 18.59 17.57 10.26
CA ALA A 212 18.45 17.10 11.63
C ALA A 212 17.55 15.86 11.65
N GLY A 213 17.57 15.12 12.76
CA GLY A 213 16.66 14.00 12.92
C GLY A 213 16.49 13.56 14.37
N TYR A 214 15.48 12.71 14.56
CA TYR A 214 14.99 12.34 15.86
C TYR A 214 14.29 10.98 15.83
N ASP A 215 14.70 10.06 16.71
CA ASP A 215 14.05 8.75 16.87
C ASP A 215 13.08 8.77 18.06
N ALA A 216 11.79 8.87 17.74
CA ALA A 216 10.70 8.83 18.70
C ALA A 216 10.31 7.39 19.10
N VAL A 217 10.77 6.36 18.38
CA VAL A 217 10.61 4.94 18.76
C VAL A 217 11.52 4.61 19.94
N CYS A 218 12.71 5.22 19.97
CA CYS A 218 13.66 5.24 21.09
C CYS A 218 13.13 5.99 22.35
N TYR A 219 11.81 6.16 22.46
CA TYR A 219 11.09 6.62 23.63
C TYR A 219 10.81 5.49 24.65
N LEU A 220 10.62 4.25 24.17
CA LEU A 220 10.46 3.10 25.04
C LEU A 220 11.85 2.56 25.38
N HIS A 221 12.33 2.90 26.58
CA HIS A 221 13.58 2.42 27.20
C HIS A 221 13.77 0.88 27.22
N SER A 222 12.89 0.12 26.58
CA SER A 222 12.93 -1.32 26.33
C SER A 222 13.43 -1.71 24.93
N ASP A 223 13.60 -0.78 23.98
CA ASP A 223 14.20 -1.14 22.69
C ASP A 223 15.72 -1.39 22.85
N PRO A 224 16.19 -2.63 22.65
CA PRO A 224 17.61 -2.95 22.75
C PRO A 224 18.47 -2.14 21.76
N MET A 225 17.93 -1.81 20.58
CA MET A 225 18.66 -1.08 19.54
C MET A 225 18.96 0.37 19.98
N CYS A 226 17.95 1.07 20.50
CA CYS A 226 18.09 2.39 21.13
C CYS A 226 19.17 2.40 22.24
N VAL A 227 19.23 1.38 23.10
CA VAL A 227 20.25 1.29 24.16
C VAL A 227 21.65 1.08 23.59
N PHE A 228 21.80 0.21 22.57
CA PHE A 228 23.08 -0.01 21.91
C PHE A 228 23.58 1.21 21.12
N ALA A 229 22.67 2.05 20.61
CA ALA A 229 22.97 3.30 19.93
C ALA A 229 23.40 4.45 20.87
N GLY A 230 23.45 4.22 22.19
CA GLY A 230 23.86 5.21 23.18
C GLY A 230 22.70 5.98 23.84
N GLY A 231 21.46 5.56 23.59
CA GLY A 231 20.24 6.19 24.10
C GLY A 231 19.72 7.33 23.21
N ARG A 232 18.56 7.86 23.60
CA ARG A 232 17.84 8.91 22.87
C ARG A 232 18.65 10.21 22.81
N GLN A 233 18.94 10.68 21.60
CA GLN A 233 19.42 12.04 21.33
C GLN A 233 18.21 12.91 20.99
N ASP A 234 18.13 14.12 21.53
CA ASP A 234 17.01 15.06 21.35
C ASP A 234 17.42 16.43 20.80
N ASP A 235 18.70 16.62 20.48
CA ASP A 235 19.28 17.85 19.93
C ASP A 235 19.26 17.92 18.40
N GLY A 236 18.66 16.91 17.75
CA GLY A 236 18.57 16.81 16.29
C GLY A 236 19.78 16.15 15.62
N SER A 237 20.80 15.71 16.35
CA SER A 237 22.00 15.12 15.73
C SER A 237 21.83 13.67 15.28
N PHE A 238 20.71 13.03 15.62
CA PHE A 238 20.47 11.64 15.27
C PHE A 238 19.95 11.55 13.83
N ASN A 239 20.54 10.68 13.02
CA ASN A 239 20.05 10.35 11.68
C ASN A 239 19.43 8.95 11.74
N PRO A 240 18.08 8.84 11.82
CA PRO A 240 17.41 7.54 11.69
C PRO A 240 17.59 6.95 10.30
N ASP A 241 17.52 5.63 10.23
CA ASP A 241 17.56 4.87 8.97
C ASP A 241 16.19 4.21 8.75
N ASP A 242 15.78 3.96 7.51
CA ASP A 242 14.47 3.38 7.21
C ASP A 242 14.54 1.86 7.10
N GLY A 243 14.27 1.16 8.21
CA GLY A 243 14.22 -0.30 8.18
C GLY A 243 12.95 -0.89 7.53
N ASN A 244 12.05 -0.07 6.95
CA ASN A 244 10.80 -0.54 6.35
C ASN A 244 10.59 -0.25 4.86
N GLN A 245 10.99 0.92 4.35
CA GLN A 245 10.78 1.50 2.99
C GLN A 245 9.83 2.70 2.99
N HIS A 246 8.87 2.74 3.92
CA HIS A 246 7.73 3.66 3.81
C HIS A 246 8.18 5.13 3.86
N GLY A 247 9.10 5.46 4.75
CA GLY A 247 9.60 6.81 4.89
C GLY A 247 10.48 7.23 3.72
N THR A 248 11.45 6.40 3.31
CA THR A 248 12.28 6.65 2.11
C THR A 248 11.44 6.90 0.86
N ALA A 249 10.35 6.15 0.73
CA ALA A 249 9.36 6.30 -0.33
C ALA A 249 8.62 7.65 -0.28
N CYS A 250 8.05 7.99 0.88
CA CYS A 250 7.33 9.24 1.12
C CYS A 250 8.22 10.47 0.92
N MET A 251 9.47 10.43 1.42
CA MET A 251 10.43 11.50 1.15
C MET A 251 10.80 11.57 -0.32
N GLY A 252 10.85 10.42 -1.01
CA GLY A 252 11.06 10.32 -2.44
C GLY A 252 10.06 11.18 -3.22
N MET A 253 8.77 10.99 -2.95
CA MET A 253 7.70 11.78 -3.57
C MET A 253 7.77 13.28 -3.22
N ALA A 254 8.17 13.59 -1.99
CA ALA A 254 8.23 14.96 -1.51
C ALA A 254 9.42 15.72 -2.11
N SER A 255 10.63 15.16 -2.09
CA SER A 255 11.85 15.94 -2.29
C SER A 255 12.97 15.27 -3.08
N ALA A 256 12.79 14.06 -3.64
CA ALA A 256 13.88 13.39 -4.37
C ALA A 256 14.55 14.28 -5.41
N SER A 257 15.89 14.22 -5.48
CA SER A 257 16.68 14.83 -6.56
C SER A 257 16.36 14.23 -7.93
N GLY A 258 15.92 12.97 -7.95
CA GLY A 258 15.74 12.18 -9.17
C GLY A 258 17.04 11.57 -9.69
N LEU A 259 18.14 11.62 -8.95
CA LEU A 259 19.41 11.01 -9.33
C LEU A 259 19.41 9.49 -9.04
N LEU A 260 20.15 8.74 -9.86
CA LEU A 260 20.62 7.37 -9.60
C LEU A 260 22.04 7.38 -9.03
N ALA A 261 22.52 6.23 -8.54
CA ALA A 261 23.84 6.07 -7.95
C ALA A 261 25.00 6.48 -8.89
N ASP A 262 24.84 6.26 -10.19
CA ASP A 262 25.82 6.67 -11.21
C ASP A 262 25.78 8.17 -11.56
N GLY A 263 24.90 8.94 -10.91
CA GLY A 263 24.67 10.37 -11.15
C GLY A 263 23.72 10.66 -12.31
N THR A 264 23.10 9.65 -12.93
CA THR A 264 22.13 9.85 -14.01
C THR A 264 20.86 10.51 -13.47
N GLN A 265 20.42 11.59 -14.12
CA GLN A 265 19.15 12.25 -13.83
C GLN A 265 17.97 11.48 -14.44
N THR A 266 17.00 11.14 -13.61
CA THR A 266 15.73 10.53 -14.02
C THR A 266 14.60 11.56 -14.01
N ASN A 267 13.39 11.12 -14.34
CA ASN A 267 12.17 11.91 -14.20
C ASN A 267 11.48 11.71 -12.82
N PHE A 268 12.08 10.97 -11.89
CA PHE A 268 11.50 10.62 -10.58
C PHE A 268 11.84 11.65 -9.49
N THR A 269 12.00 12.91 -9.90
CA THR A 269 12.23 14.04 -9.00
C THR A 269 10.97 14.31 -8.19
N GLY A 270 11.11 14.47 -6.87
CA GLY A 270 10.01 14.79 -5.96
C GLY A 270 9.43 16.19 -6.22
N SER A 271 8.31 16.52 -5.60
CA SER A 271 7.61 17.81 -5.85
C SER A 271 8.42 19.06 -5.47
N ALA A 272 9.23 18.97 -4.42
CA ALA A 272 10.06 20.04 -3.89
C ALA A 272 11.54 19.57 -3.80
N PRO A 273 12.24 19.43 -4.93
CA PRO A 273 13.56 18.80 -4.96
C PRO A 273 14.66 19.62 -4.28
N SER A 274 14.42 20.89 -3.96
CA SER A 274 15.34 21.73 -3.20
C SER A 274 15.04 21.77 -1.71
N ALA A 275 13.92 21.17 -1.28
CA ALA A 275 13.63 21.02 0.14
C ALA A 275 14.60 20.05 0.80
N ARG A 276 14.80 20.27 2.10
CA ARG A 276 15.66 19.47 2.96
C ARG A 276 14.86 18.61 3.94
N LEU A 277 15.54 17.64 4.52
CA LEU A 277 14.98 16.58 5.33
C LEU A 277 15.26 16.85 6.81
N ILE A 278 14.19 16.80 7.59
CA ILE A 278 14.24 16.57 9.03
C ILE A 278 13.66 15.16 9.24
N ASP A 279 14.48 14.17 9.60
CA ASP A 279 13.99 12.79 9.70
C ASP A 279 13.46 12.48 11.10
N VAL A 280 12.16 12.23 11.22
CA VAL A 280 11.48 11.96 12.48
C VAL A 280 10.87 10.57 12.47
N ARG A 281 11.62 9.60 13.00
CA ARG A 281 11.19 8.21 13.05
C ARG A 281 10.20 7.97 14.18
N ILE A 282 8.97 7.61 13.83
CA ILE A 282 7.87 7.27 14.76
C ILE A 282 7.43 5.80 14.65
N GLY A 283 7.82 5.07 13.60
CA GLY A 283 7.52 3.65 13.40
C GLY A 283 8.77 2.77 13.41
N SER A 284 8.64 1.55 13.91
CA SER A 284 9.72 0.54 13.81
C SER A 284 9.62 -0.27 12.51
N ASP A 285 10.66 -1.06 12.23
CA ASP A 285 10.83 -1.87 11.01
C ASP A 285 9.70 -2.91 10.82
N VAL A 286 8.95 -3.20 11.89
CA VAL A 286 7.82 -4.14 11.92
C VAL A 286 6.52 -3.33 12.10
N GLY A 287 5.71 -3.20 11.05
CA GLY A 287 4.34 -2.67 11.18
C GLY A 287 3.92 -1.53 10.25
N ALA A 288 4.70 -1.16 9.22
CA ALA A 288 4.26 -0.17 8.21
C ALA A 288 3.43 -0.77 7.06
N GLY A 289 2.75 -1.88 7.33
CA GLY A 289 1.80 -2.51 6.43
C GLY A 289 0.37 -2.31 6.93
N PRO A 290 -0.63 -2.26 6.03
CA PRO A 290 -2.05 -2.06 6.37
C PRO A 290 -2.67 -3.23 7.16
N PHE A 291 -1.95 -4.33 7.39
CA PHE A 291 -2.49 -5.57 7.97
C PHE A 291 -1.47 -6.36 8.81
N GLU A 292 -0.56 -5.70 9.52
CA GLU A 292 0.43 -6.42 10.32
C GLU A 292 0.14 -6.27 11.81
N ASN A 293 -0.29 -7.40 12.40
CA ASN A 293 -0.57 -7.61 13.82
C ASN A 293 0.08 -6.58 14.75
N TYR A 294 -0.75 -5.67 15.21
CA TYR A 294 -0.53 -4.76 16.31
C TYR A 294 -0.10 -5.50 17.59
N LEU A 295 1.17 -5.85 17.69
CA LEU A 295 1.72 -6.33 18.96
C LEU A 295 1.90 -5.17 19.95
N LEU A 296 1.96 -3.91 19.47
CA LEU A 296 2.39 -2.72 20.23
C LEU A 296 1.72 -1.38 19.78
N GLU A 297 0.42 -1.32 19.45
CA GLU A 297 -0.32 -0.07 19.05
C GLU A 297 -0.02 1.14 19.92
N GLN A 298 0.04 0.93 21.23
CA GLN A 298 0.29 1.98 22.21
C GLN A 298 1.66 2.63 22.00
N GLN A 299 2.66 1.86 21.57
CA GLN A 299 4.01 2.38 21.35
C GLN A 299 4.06 3.33 20.16
N PHE A 300 3.30 3.02 19.10
CA PHE A 300 3.18 3.88 17.93
C PHE A 300 2.43 5.18 18.24
N TYR A 301 1.35 5.09 19.02
CA TYR A 301 0.63 6.26 19.49
C TYR A 301 1.54 7.20 20.28
N GLU A 302 2.33 6.64 21.20
CA GLU A 302 3.26 7.39 22.05
C GLU A 302 4.43 8.00 21.24
N SER A 303 5.05 7.23 20.33
CA SER A 303 6.14 7.71 19.47
C SER A 303 5.67 8.80 18.52
N ALA A 304 4.49 8.68 17.92
CA ALA A 304 3.95 9.71 17.02
C ALA A 304 3.66 11.03 17.75
N MET A 305 3.00 10.97 18.91
CA MET A 305 2.79 12.15 19.74
C MET A 305 4.12 12.77 20.18
N ASN A 306 5.11 11.95 20.51
CA ASN A 306 6.43 12.39 20.91
C ASN A 306 7.23 13.01 19.76
N GLY A 307 7.17 12.45 18.56
CA GLY A 307 7.80 12.99 17.35
C GLY A 307 7.20 14.33 16.95
N VAL A 308 5.87 14.46 16.93
CA VAL A 308 5.21 15.75 16.64
C VAL A 308 5.52 16.79 17.71
N GLN A 309 5.57 16.41 19.00
CA GLN A 309 5.98 17.33 20.06
C GLN A 309 7.43 17.81 19.86
N TRP A 310 8.35 16.91 19.51
CA TRP A 310 9.74 17.28 19.23
C TRP A 310 9.83 18.25 18.04
N ILE A 311 9.02 18.05 17.00
CA ILE A 311 8.93 18.98 15.88
C ILE A 311 8.48 20.37 16.34
N ILE A 312 7.42 20.45 17.15
CA ILE A 312 6.91 21.72 17.69
C ILE A 312 7.97 22.44 18.52
N ASP A 313 8.66 21.71 19.40
CA ASP A 313 9.70 22.26 20.26
C ASP A 313 10.91 22.77 19.47
N ASN A 314 11.09 22.29 18.23
CA ASN A 314 12.19 22.63 17.33
C ASN A 314 11.77 23.42 16.08
N ALA A 315 10.56 24.00 16.07
CA ALA A 315 10.03 24.76 14.93
C ALA A 315 10.97 25.88 14.45
N ASP A 316 11.76 26.48 15.34
CA ASP A 316 12.71 27.57 15.05
C ASP A 316 14.18 27.22 15.39
N THR A 317 14.52 25.93 15.57
CA THR A 317 15.84 25.53 16.07
C THR A 317 16.96 25.87 15.08
N PRO A 318 18.03 26.59 15.54
CA PRO A 318 19.20 26.83 14.71
C PRO A 318 20.11 25.59 14.69
N TRP A 319 19.88 24.68 13.74
CA TRP A 319 20.61 23.42 13.63
C TRP A 319 22.12 23.64 13.48
N SER A 320 22.89 22.82 14.19
CA SER A 320 24.34 23.00 14.27
C SER A 320 25.01 22.69 12.93
N GLY A 321 25.76 23.66 12.40
CA GLY A 321 26.49 23.49 11.13
C GLY A 321 25.70 23.89 9.89
N GLU A 322 24.46 24.32 10.08
CA GLU A 322 23.57 24.71 8.99
C GLU A 322 23.48 26.22 8.82
N GLU A 323 23.09 26.64 7.61
CA GLU A 323 22.84 28.05 7.31
C GLU A 323 21.47 28.49 7.84
N GLU A 324 21.30 29.80 8.07
CA GLU A 324 20.07 30.36 8.67
C GLU A 324 18.79 30.00 7.91
N GLN A 325 18.89 29.84 6.58
CA GLN A 325 17.79 29.43 5.72
C GLN A 325 17.32 27.99 5.94
N TRP A 326 18.07 27.18 6.68
CA TRP A 326 17.75 25.80 7.03
C TRP A 326 17.50 25.63 8.52
N HIS A 327 17.29 26.72 9.27
CA HIS A 327 16.86 26.62 10.66
C HIS A 327 15.40 26.18 10.76
N GLY A 328 15.08 25.47 11.83
CA GLY A 328 13.70 25.14 12.16
C GLY A 328 13.10 24.04 11.30
N ILE A 329 11.76 23.97 11.34
CA ILE A 329 10.95 22.98 10.64
C ILE A 329 9.70 23.67 10.08
N ASP A 330 9.43 23.54 8.78
CA ASP A 330 8.33 24.25 8.13
C ASP A 330 7.12 23.37 7.87
N ILE A 331 7.35 22.09 7.55
CA ILE A 331 6.31 21.16 7.10
C ILE A 331 6.42 19.86 7.88
N ILE A 332 5.29 19.32 8.33
CA ILE A 332 5.19 17.92 8.77
C ILE A 332 4.60 17.12 7.62
N SER A 333 5.34 16.16 7.08
CA SER A 333 4.80 15.17 6.15
C SER A 333 4.45 13.91 6.94
N LEU A 334 3.16 13.65 7.11
CA LEU A 334 2.65 12.54 7.90
C LEU A 334 1.76 11.63 7.05
N SER A 335 2.34 10.54 6.57
CA SER A 335 1.68 9.61 5.65
C SER A 335 1.09 8.36 6.34
N TRP A 336 0.75 8.49 7.63
CA TRP A 336 0.18 7.40 8.45
C TRP A 336 -1.14 7.81 9.10
N GLY A 337 -2.10 6.88 9.09
CA GLY A 337 -3.33 7.00 9.86
C GLY A 337 -3.20 6.32 11.21
N ILE A 338 -3.02 7.08 12.29
CA ILE A 338 -3.15 6.53 13.64
C ILE A 338 -4.63 6.49 13.98
N THR A 339 -5.21 5.29 13.93
CA THR A 339 -6.55 5.08 14.44
C THR A 339 -6.45 4.93 15.96
N SER A 340 -6.85 5.97 16.71
CA SER A 340 -7.38 5.72 18.05
C SER A 340 -8.49 4.67 17.90
N HIS A 341 -8.60 3.73 18.83
CA HIS A 341 -9.53 2.59 18.81
C HIS A 341 -11.04 2.92 18.78
N GLU A 342 -11.45 4.04 18.20
CA GLU A 342 -12.82 4.32 17.83
C GLU A 342 -12.98 3.91 16.36
N ALA A 343 -14.06 3.20 16.04
CA ALA A 343 -14.27 2.53 14.75
C ALA A 343 -14.51 3.49 13.55
N GLY A 344 -13.70 4.55 13.43
CA GLY A 344 -13.88 5.69 12.55
C GLY A 344 -14.55 6.89 13.23
N GLY A 345 -14.40 8.05 12.60
CA GLY A 345 -15.27 9.20 12.84
C GLY A 345 -14.76 10.19 13.88
N SER A 346 -13.47 10.53 13.82
CA SER A 346 -12.92 11.64 14.62
C SER A 346 -13.62 12.95 14.27
N ASP A 347 -13.90 13.74 15.30
CA ASP A 347 -14.43 15.12 15.20
C ASP A 347 -13.33 16.18 15.32
N GLY A 348 -12.06 15.81 15.13
CA GLY A 348 -10.95 16.74 15.18
C GLY A 348 -10.60 17.23 16.60
N SER A 349 -11.23 16.69 17.64
CA SER A 349 -10.93 17.05 19.05
C SER A 349 -10.01 16.06 19.77
N ASP A 350 -9.62 14.97 19.09
CA ASP A 350 -8.68 13.98 19.60
C ASP A 350 -7.29 14.57 19.84
N MET A 351 -6.49 13.94 20.70
CA MET A 351 -5.15 14.43 21.04
C MET A 351 -4.26 14.58 19.79
N HIS A 352 -4.39 13.65 18.85
CA HIS A 352 -3.75 13.65 17.54
C HIS A 352 -4.13 14.85 16.68
N SER A 353 -5.43 15.15 16.60
CA SER A 353 -5.91 16.32 15.88
C SER A 353 -5.39 17.61 16.50
N ARG A 354 -5.47 17.70 17.83
CA ARG A 354 -5.07 18.88 18.60
C ARG A 354 -3.57 19.16 18.57
N ILE A 355 -2.72 18.13 18.56
CA ILE A 355 -1.26 18.36 18.49
C ILE A 355 -0.85 18.83 17.09
N LEU A 356 -1.53 18.38 16.04
CA LEU A 356 -1.33 18.90 14.69
C LEU A 356 -1.81 20.35 14.57
N ASP A 357 -2.96 20.69 15.18
CA ASP A 357 -3.42 22.07 15.26
C ASP A 357 -2.40 22.96 16.00
N ALA A 358 -1.83 22.46 17.11
CA ALA A 358 -0.77 23.15 17.83
C ALA A 358 0.51 23.32 17.01
N ALA A 359 0.82 22.38 16.11
CA ALA A 359 1.95 22.52 15.17
C ALA A 359 1.71 23.67 14.18
N VAL A 360 0.49 23.79 13.64
CA VAL A 360 0.12 24.93 12.77
C VAL A 360 0.23 26.25 13.53
N GLU A 361 -0.26 26.30 14.77
CA GLU A 361 -0.15 27.48 15.63
C GLU A 361 1.30 27.85 15.98
N ALA A 362 2.20 26.87 15.98
CA ALA A 362 3.64 27.05 16.14
C ALA A 362 4.38 27.42 14.83
N GLY A 363 3.66 27.50 13.70
CA GLY A 363 4.22 27.87 12.41
C GLY A 363 4.63 26.70 11.51
N VAL A 364 4.43 25.45 11.94
CA VAL A 364 4.75 24.24 11.17
C VAL A 364 3.48 23.71 10.51
N THR A 365 3.46 23.54 9.20
CA THR A 365 2.26 23.11 8.46
C THR A 365 2.20 21.58 8.28
N PRO A 366 1.23 20.86 8.87
CA PRO A 366 1.08 19.43 8.63
C PRO A 366 0.34 19.14 7.33
N SER A 367 0.93 18.25 6.52
CA SER A 367 0.33 17.58 5.38
C SER A 367 0.07 16.12 5.78
N VAL A 368 -1.21 15.75 5.88
CA VAL A 368 -1.64 14.49 6.49
C VAL A 368 -2.44 13.65 5.51
N ALA A 369 -2.20 12.35 5.46
CA ALA A 369 -2.99 11.43 4.66
C ALA A 369 -4.44 11.31 5.17
N ALA A 370 -5.42 11.29 4.27
CA ALA A 370 -6.83 11.05 4.63
C ALA A 370 -7.07 9.63 5.19
N GLY A 371 -6.23 8.67 4.79
CA GLY A 371 -6.37 7.25 5.13
C GLY A 371 -6.78 6.39 3.94
N ASN A 372 -6.75 5.07 4.15
CA ASN A 372 -6.90 4.04 3.11
C ASN A 372 -8.10 3.10 3.32
N ASP A 373 -9.10 3.54 4.09
CA ASP A 373 -10.29 2.74 4.46
C ASP A 373 -11.52 3.04 3.57
N GLY A 374 -11.34 3.80 2.50
CA GLY A 374 -12.40 4.12 1.56
C GLY A 374 -12.89 2.92 0.74
N PRO A 375 -14.06 3.02 0.11
CA PRO A 375 -14.98 4.16 0.14
C PRO A 375 -15.94 4.14 1.34
N ASP A 376 -15.89 3.09 2.15
CA ASP A 376 -16.90 2.77 3.18
C ASP A 376 -16.46 3.17 4.60
N ASN A 377 -15.41 3.98 4.73
CA ASN A 377 -14.93 4.51 5.99
C ASN A 377 -16.00 5.36 6.70
N ASP A 378 -16.13 5.21 8.02
CA ASP A 378 -16.93 6.12 8.85
C ASP A 378 -16.05 7.33 9.22
N GLY A 379 -16.12 8.42 8.45
CA GLY A 379 -15.30 9.61 8.68
C GLY A 379 -13.79 9.37 8.62
N LEU A 380 -13.00 10.26 9.21
CA LEU A 380 -11.54 10.19 9.13
C LEU A 380 -10.91 9.85 10.49
N SER A 381 -9.64 9.45 10.46
CA SER A 381 -8.82 9.23 11.67
C SER A 381 -8.54 10.56 12.39
N GLY A 382 -8.05 10.48 13.63
CA GLY A 382 -7.65 11.68 14.39
C GLY A 382 -6.64 12.56 13.64
N MET A 383 -5.67 11.97 12.94
CA MET A 383 -4.70 12.74 12.14
C MET A 383 -5.39 13.40 10.94
N GLY A 384 -6.24 12.66 10.21
CA GLY A 384 -6.96 13.18 9.04
C GLY A 384 -8.08 14.19 9.36
N SER A 385 -8.51 14.26 10.63
CA SER A 385 -9.58 15.14 11.11
C SER A 385 -9.11 16.44 11.78
N SER A 386 -7.81 16.71 11.90
CA SER A 386 -7.29 17.98 12.45
C SER A 386 -7.90 19.19 11.74
N SER A 387 -8.33 20.19 12.51
CA SER A 387 -9.02 21.36 11.98
C SER A 387 -8.10 22.26 11.15
N LEU A 388 -6.81 22.32 11.47
CA LEU A 388 -5.85 23.23 10.84
C LEU A 388 -4.88 22.54 9.86
N SER A 389 -4.76 21.21 9.88
CA SER A 389 -3.89 20.47 8.95
C SER A 389 -4.45 20.44 7.54
N VAL A 390 -3.56 20.22 6.56
CA VAL A 390 -3.96 19.91 5.18
C VAL A 390 -4.14 18.40 5.05
N THR A 391 -5.38 17.94 4.92
CA THR A 391 -5.69 16.52 4.73
C THR A 391 -5.76 16.20 3.24
N VAL A 392 -5.01 15.17 2.82
CA VAL A 392 -4.80 14.81 1.41
C VAL A 392 -5.41 13.45 1.10
N GLY A 393 -6.39 13.42 0.20
CA GLY A 393 -6.92 12.20 -0.40
C GLY A 393 -6.06 11.67 -1.57
N ALA A 394 -6.24 10.41 -1.94
CA ALA A 394 -5.51 9.79 -3.03
C ALA A 394 -6.34 9.73 -4.33
N THR A 395 -5.73 10.11 -5.45
CA THR A 395 -6.22 9.84 -6.81
C THR A 395 -5.45 8.72 -7.47
N ASP A 396 -6.11 8.04 -8.40
CA ASP A 396 -5.49 7.27 -9.47
C ASP A 396 -5.37 8.20 -10.67
N ASP A 397 -4.14 8.53 -11.06
CA ASP A 397 -3.82 9.40 -12.20
C ASP A 397 -3.90 8.65 -13.54
N HIS A 398 -4.28 7.36 -13.51
CA HIS A 398 -4.32 6.47 -14.67
C HIS A 398 -3.04 6.50 -15.50
N ASN A 399 -1.93 6.85 -14.83
CA ASN A 399 -0.65 7.05 -15.46
C ASN A 399 -0.68 8.10 -16.59
N THR A 400 -1.44 9.18 -16.41
CA THR A 400 -1.47 10.31 -17.34
C THR A 400 -1.20 11.64 -16.63
N ILE A 401 -0.49 12.54 -17.30
CA ILE A 401 -0.19 13.87 -16.75
C ILE A 401 -1.46 14.74 -16.71
N ASP A 402 -2.40 14.52 -17.64
CA ASP A 402 -3.61 15.31 -17.72
C ASP A 402 -4.63 14.79 -16.71
N ARG A 403 -4.99 15.63 -15.73
CA ARG A 403 -5.92 15.26 -14.65
C ARG A 403 -7.37 15.05 -15.10
N GLY A 404 -7.65 15.09 -16.40
CA GLY A 404 -8.98 15.01 -16.97
C GLY A 404 -9.63 13.62 -16.83
N ASP A 405 -8.83 12.57 -16.71
CA ASP A 405 -9.26 11.19 -16.47
C ASP A 405 -8.99 10.67 -15.06
N ASP A 406 -8.30 11.45 -14.21
CA ASP A 406 -8.09 11.13 -12.80
C ASP A 406 -9.38 10.70 -12.10
N THR A 407 -9.27 9.67 -11.27
CA THR A 407 -10.34 9.21 -10.40
C THR A 407 -9.89 9.19 -8.96
N ILE A 408 -10.81 9.38 -8.00
CA ILE A 408 -10.49 9.11 -6.59
C ILE A 408 -10.12 7.64 -6.44
N ALA A 409 -8.97 7.36 -5.85
CA ALA A 409 -8.51 6.00 -5.61
C ALA A 409 -9.54 5.27 -4.74
N GLY A 410 -9.83 4.01 -5.08
CA GLY A 410 -10.91 3.25 -4.42
C GLY A 410 -10.75 3.18 -2.90
N TYR A 411 -9.51 3.07 -2.43
CA TYR A 411 -9.14 3.01 -1.01
C TYR A 411 -9.09 4.38 -0.33
N SER A 412 -9.08 5.50 -1.05
CA SER A 412 -8.95 6.82 -0.42
C SER A 412 -10.12 7.07 0.53
N SER A 413 -9.82 7.29 1.81
CA SER A 413 -10.83 7.67 2.79
C SER A 413 -11.52 8.98 2.38
N ARG A 414 -12.81 9.08 2.72
CA ARG A 414 -13.69 10.18 2.32
C ARG A 414 -14.34 10.80 3.54
N GLY A 415 -14.45 12.12 3.56
CA GLY A 415 -15.20 12.77 4.61
C GLY A 415 -16.71 12.83 4.35
N PRO A 416 -17.40 13.72 5.08
CA PRO A 416 -16.82 14.69 6.02
C PRO A 416 -16.19 14.00 7.25
N ARG A 417 -15.30 14.69 7.97
CA ARG A 417 -15.00 14.28 9.36
C ARG A 417 -16.25 14.47 10.22
N ARG A 418 -16.27 13.93 11.45
CA ARG A 418 -17.43 14.10 12.33
C ARG A 418 -17.57 15.57 12.78
N ASP A 419 -18.80 16.05 12.88
CA ASP A 419 -19.14 17.39 13.38
C ASP A 419 -18.84 17.47 14.89
N ASN A 420 -18.08 18.50 15.30
CA ASN A 420 -17.68 18.75 16.69
C ASN A 420 -18.67 19.69 17.43
N GLY A 421 -19.68 20.21 16.73
CA GLY A 421 -20.73 21.08 17.27
C GLY A 421 -20.32 22.54 17.49
N ASP A 422 -19.20 23.01 16.93
CA ASP A 422 -18.75 24.41 17.07
C ASP A 422 -19.46 25.39 16.12
N GLY A 423 -20.19 24.87 15.12
CA GLY A 423 -20.95 25.64 14.15
C GLY A 423 -20.15 26.14 12.95
N ASN A 424 -18.95 25.61 12.70
CA ASN A 424 -18.10 25.91 11.55
C ASN A 424 -18.10 24.77 10.50
N PRO A 425 -19.07 24.73 9.56
CA PRO A 425 -19.25 23.62 8.61
C PRO A 425 -18.08 23.38 7.62
N TYR A 426 -17.05 24.23 7.63
CA TYR A 426 -15.94 24.18 6.68
C TYR A 426 -14.79 23.31 7.16
N ASP A 427 -14.56 23.22 8.47
CA ASP A 427 -13.48 22.38 8.97
C ASP A 427 -13.90 20.90 9.00
N GLU A 428 -15.19 20.57 8.83
CA GLU A 428 -15.64 19.20 8.57
C GLU A 428 -15.43 18.74 7.11
N LEU A 429 -15.21 19.67 6.17
CA LEU A 429 -15.00 19.37 4.75
C LEU A 429 -13.59 18.84 4.48
N LYS A 430 -13.34 17.65 5.00
CA LYS A 430 -12.12 16.88 4.81
C LYS A 430 -12.35 15.75 3.79
N PRO A 431 -11.33 15.29 3.03
CA PRO A 431 -10.03 15.95 2.83
C PRO A 431 -10.16 17.26 2.03
N GLU A 432 -9.26 18.22 2.25
CA GLU A 432 -9.24 19.50 1.52
C GLU A 432 -8.85 19.33 0.06
N ILE A 433 -7.85 18.49 -0.18
CA ILE A 433 -7.22 18.32 -1.49
C ILE A 433 -6.96 16.84 -1.76
N SER A 434 -6.62 16.54 -3.00
CA SER A 434 -6.20 15.21 -3.40
C SER A 434 -4.95 15.29 -4.29
N ALA A 435 -4.14 14.24 -4.24
CA ALA A 435 -2.95 14.10 -5.06
C ALA A 435 -2.81 12.65 -5.58
N PRO A 436 -2.04 12.42 -6.66
CA PRO A 436 -1.76 11.07 -7.14
C PRO A 436 -1.18 10.20 -6.04
N GLY A 437 -1.80 9.04 -5.80
CA GLY A 437 -1.40 8.10 -4.75
C GLY A 437 -1.41 6.63 -5.18
N THR A 438 -1.90 6.31 -6.39
CA THR A 438 -1.93 4.94 -6.92
C THR A 438 -0.76 4.70 -7.87
N ASN A 439 -0.07 3.57 -7.70
CA ASN A 439 1.04 3.13 -8.57
C ASN A 439 2.19 4.14 -8.71
N ILE A 440 2.46 4.90 -7.66
CA ILE A 440 3.53 5.89 -7.62
C ILE A 440 4.90 5.23 -7.60
N ILE A 441 5.83 5.78 -8.38
CA ILE A 441 7.26 5.44 -8.30
C ILE A 441 7.93 6.30 -7.25
N GLN A 442 8.76 5.65 -6.46
CA GLN A 442 9.34 6.20 -5.24
C GLN A 442 10.78 5.72 -5.08
N ALA A 443 11.59 6.43 -4.29
CA ALA A 443 12.94 6.00 -3.94
C ALA A 443 12.88 4.66 -3.20
N GLU A 444 13.78 3.73 -3.52
CA GLU A 444 13.82 2.39 -2.93
C GLU A 444 14.79 2.35 -1.75
N GLY A 445 14.26 2.11 -0.56
CA GLY A 445 15.03 2.03 0.67
C GLY A 445 15.76 0.70 0.83
N CYS A 446 16.74 0.66 1.74
CA CYS A 446 17.36 -0.59 2.14
C CYS A 446 16.49 -1.21 3.23
N VAL A 447 15.93 -2.40 2.97
CA VAL A 447 15.01 -3.03 3.92
C VAL A 447 15.35 -4.49 4.11
N SER A 448 15.37 -4.92 5.37
CA SER A 448 15.75 -6.27 5.80
C SER A 448 14.92 -7.43 5.21
N SER A 449 13.75 -7.13 4.62
CA SER A 449 12.91 -8.10 3.90
C SER A 449 13.20 -8.16 2.38
N GLY A 450 13.91 -7.16 1.85
CA GLY A 450 14.54 -7.18 0.54
C GLY A 450 15.89 -7.91 0.61
N PHE A 451 16.58 -8.04 -0.52
CA PHE A 451 17.94 -8.59 -0.53
C PHE A 451 18.97 -7.67 0.19
N CYS A 452 18.52 -6.54 0.77
CA CYS A 452 19.32 -5.56 1.50
C CYS A 452 19.22 -5.79 3.01
N ASN A 453 20.30 -5.58 3.77
CA ASN A 453 20.27 -5.65 5.23
C ASN A 453 20.97 -4.44 5.84
N ASN A 454 20.19 -3.54 6.48
CA ASN A 454 20.67 -2.28 7.08
C ASN A 454 21.75 -2.45 8.16
N MET A 455 22.07 -3.69 8.56
CA MET A 455 23.22 -3.99 9.43
C MET A 455 24.57 -4.02 8.70
N PHE A 456 24.57 -4.22 7.37
CA PHE A 456 25.77 -4.46 6.56
C PHE A 456 25.76 -3.76 5.19
N GLU A 457 24.60 -3.27 4.75
CA GLU A 457 24.34 -2.65 3.44
C GLU A 457 23.49 -1.38 3.63
N ASP A 458 23.49 -0.49 2.63
CA ASP A 458 22.77 0.79 2.64
C ASP A 458 21.98 1.00 1.32
N ALA A 459 21.24 2.10 1.21
CA ALA A 459 20.45 2.42 0.03
C ALA A 459 21.23 3.18 -1.07
N SER A 460 22.57 3.30 -0.97
CA SER A 460 23.35 4.18 -1.85
C SER A 460 23.41 3.73 -3.32
N GLU A 461 23.23 2.43 -3.57
CA GLU A 461 23.19 1.84 -4.92
C GLU A 461 21.75 1.57 -5.41
N ASN A 462 20.74 1.93 -4.60
CA ASN A 462 19.34 1.70 -4.94
C ASN A 462 18.83 2.72 -5.97
N GLY A 463 17.77 2.31 -6.67
CA GLY A 463 17.09 3.11 -7.68
C GLY A 463 15.69 3.51 -7.24
N TYR A 464 14.81 3.67 -8.21
CA TYR A 464 13.41 3.97 -7.95
C TYR A 464 12.56 2.78 -8.36
N SER A 465 11.59 2.43 -7.52
CA SER A 465 10.70 1.31 -7.74
C SER A 465 9.24 1.75 -7.64
N GLY A 466 8.36 1.03 -8.34
CA GLY A 466 6.93 1.28 -8.25
C GLY A 466 6.30 0.49 -7.14
N ARG A 467 5.43 1.15 -6.37
CA ARG A 467 4.54 0.44 -5.46
C ARG A 467 3.33 -0.07 -6.24
N SER A 468 3.46 -1.25 -6.85
CA SER A 468 2.35 -1.91 -7.56
C SER A 468 1.32 -2.45 -6.55
N ARG A 469 0.49 -1.56 -6.00
CA ARG A 469 -0.45 -1.88 -4.90
C ARG A 469 0.29 -2.38 -3.65
N GLN A 470 -0.35 -2.37 -2.50
CA GLN A 470 -0.09 -3.45 -1.56
C GLN A 470 -0.43 -4.74 -2.31
N ARG A 471 0.56 -5.38 -2.93
CA ARG A 471 0.42 -6.77 -3.29
C ARG A 471 0.24 -7.49 -1.98
N ASN A 472 -1.02 -7.86 -1.72
CA ASN A 472 -1.31 -9.19 -1.22
C ASN A 472 -0.19 -10.11 -1.73
N LEU A 473 0.53 -10.73 -0.80
CA LEU A 473 0.90 -12.12 -0.98
C LEU A 473 -0.41 -12.89 -1.29
N VAL A 474 -0.86 -12.87 -2.54
CA VAL A 474 -1.58 -14.00 -3.09
C VAL A 474 -0.49 -14.99 -3.47
N CYS A 475 0.06 -15.66 -2.46
CA CYS A 475 0.45 -17.03 -2.69
C CYS A 475 -0.84 -17.75 -3.10
N HIS A 476 -0.92 -18.15 -4.36
CA HIS A 476 -1.75 -19.28 -4.72
C HIS A 476 -1.29 -20.48 -3.90
N THR A 477 -1.94 -20.73 -2.77
CA THR A 477 -2.04 -22.08 -2.22
C THR A 477 -3.52 -22.41 -2.14
N GLY A 478 -3.92 -23.31 -3.04
CA GLY A 478 -5.27 -23.84 -3.08
C GLY A 478 -5.62 -24.53 -1.77
N CYS A 479 -6.75 -24.14 -1.18
CA CYS A 479 -7.46 -25.03 -0.27
C CYS A 479 -8.23 -26.06 -1.10
N ASP A 480 -7.54 -27.11 -1.55
CA ASP A 480 -8.18 -28.38 -1.90
C ASP A 480 -8.67 -29.01 -0.58
N GLY A 481 -9.94 -28.74 -0.25
CA GLY A 481 -10.63 -29.32 0.89
C GLY A 481 -10.92 -30.80 0.65
N ARG A 482 -9.90 -31.67 0.72
CA ARG A 482 -10.14 -33.12 0.83
C ARG A 482 -10.40 -33.50 2.27
N HIS A 483 -11.69 -33.66 2.53
CA HIS A 483 -12.22 -34.26 3.73
C HIS A 483 -12.11 -35.80 3.66
N ARG A 484 -11.65 -36.41 4.77
CA ARG A 484 -12.09 -37.67 5.43
C ARG A 484 -10.98 -38.71 5.67
N PRO A 485 -11.17 -39.66 6.61
CA PRO A 485 -11.63 -39.53 8.00
C PRO A 485 -10.71 -40.32 8.97
N GLY A 486 -10.82 -40.06 10.28
CA GLY A 486 -9.90 -40.61 11.28
C GLY A 486 -10.04 -42.09 11.62
N HIS A 487 -9.05 -42.62 12.36
CA HIS A 487 -9.27 -43.63 13.40
C HIS A 487 -8.11 -43.71 14.41
N ARG A 488 -8.53 -43.81 15.68
CA ARG A 488 -7.88 -44.17 16.97
C ARG A 488 -6.58 -45.00 16.96
N GLY A 489 -5.75 -44.80 18.01
CA GLY A 489 -4.92 -45.88 18.57
C GLY A 489 -3.71 -45.48 19.45
N GLU A 490 -3.94 -45.32 20.76
CA GLU A 490 -3.09 -45.64 21.93
C GLU A 490 -1.53 -45.65 21.93
N SER A 491 -1.00 -44.93 22.92
CA SER A 491 0.04 -45.33 23.91
C SER A 491 1.54 -45.34 23.56
N GLY A 492 2.35 -44.80 24.49
CA GLY A 492 3.73 -45.29 24.73
C GLY A 492 4.85 -44.25 24.86
N SER A 493 5.12 -43.82 26.11
CA SER A 493 6.46 -43.65 26.73
C SER A 493 7.60 -42.85 26.06
N ARG A 494 8.03 -41.78 26.76
CA ARG A 494 9.40 -41.19 26.84
C ARG A 494 10.48 -42.27 27.23
N PRO A 495 11.83 -42.04 27.22
CA PRO A 495 12.56 -40.75 27.29
C PRO A 495 13.94 -40.60 26.55
N SER A 496 14.48 -39.37 26.67
CA SER A 496 15.88 -38.95 26.95
C SER A 496 16.97 -38.85 25.87
N ALA A 497 17.73 -37.73 26.02
CA ALA A 497 19.12 -37.43 25.65
C ALA A 497 19.37 -37.15 24.14
N ASP A 498 20.28 -36.28 23.71
CA ASP A 498 21.37 -35.54 24.34
C ASP A 498 21.78 -34.34 23.45
N GLN A 499 22.56 -33.44 24.04
CA GLN A 499 23.39 -32.33 23.55
C GLN A 499 23.75 -32.15 22.03
N GLY A 500 23.86 -30.87 21.64
CA GLY A 500 25.16 -30.34 21.13
C GLY A 500 25.17 -29.52 19.83
N GLY A 501 25.73 -28.30 19.91
CA GLY A 501 26.41 -27.53 18.83
C GLY A 501 25.49 -26.75 17.89
N ALA A 502 25.47 -25.42 17.79
CA ALA A 502 26.52 -24.40 17.58
C ALA A 502 27.25 -24.48 16.22
N GLN A 503 27.22 -23.34 15.52
CA GLN A 503 28.11 -22.85 14.43
C GLN A 503 27.89 -23.42 13.02
N THR A 504 27.31 -22.60 12.12
CA THR A 504 27.96 -21.71 11.10
C THR A 504 28.74 -22.48 10.05
N ASP A 505 28.34 -22.33 8.79
CA ASP A 505 29.19 -21.79 7.72
C ASP A 505 28.38 -21.66 6.40
N CYS A 506 28.51 -20.46 5.81
CA CYS A 506 28.02 -19.95 4.51
C CYS A 506 26.55 -19.56 4.39
#